data_AF-A0A1H9GH27-F1
#
_entry.id   AF-A0A1H9GH27-F1
#
_cell.length_a   1.000
_cell.length_b   1.000
_cell.length_c   1.000
_cell.angle_alpha   90.00
_cell.angle_beta   90.00
_cell.angle_gamma   90.00
#
_symmetry.space_group_name_H-M   'P 1'
#
loop_
_entity.id
_entity.type
_entity.pdbx_description
1 polymer ?
#
loop_
_entity_poly.entity_id
_entity_poly.type
_entity_poly.pdbx_seq_one_letter_code
_entity_poly.pdbx_strand_id
1 'polypeptide(L)'
;MADKPFLASSRYQEQQWRANRTGAHPDILEFEKRFIRRMAKLDVPMFASEVIRSSQRQEDLYALGHSKARAGQSPHGYGCAVDLVHSVHGWNLDRKAWEVIGHVGQEIVTQAGLAIVSLAWGGDWKFYDPAHWEIADWRMVKDDYPWPERA
;
A
#
# COMPACT_ATOMS: atom_id res chain seq x y z
N MET A 1 6.81 -4.62 -16.97
CA MET A 1 5.69 -4.58 -16.00
C MET A 1 4.74 -5.73 -16.23
N ALA A 2 4.17 -5.92 -17.42
CA ALA A 2 3.28 -7.05 -17.64
C ALA A 2 4.02 -8.40 -17.55
N ASP A 3 3.45 -9.35 -16.81
CA ASP A 3 3.94 -10.72 -16.63
C ASP A 3 2.76 -11.67 -16.32
N LYS A 4 2.03 -12.00 -17.39
CA LYS A 4 0.89 -12.91 -17.36
C LYS A 4 1.24 -14.33 -16.87
N PRO A 5 2.38 -14.95 -17.27
CA PRO A 5 2.79 -16.23 -16.71
C PRO A 5 2.95 -16.20 -15.19
N PHE A 6 3.53 -15.13 -14.63
CA PHE A 6 3.67 -15.01 -13.18
C PHE A 6 2.32 -14.89 -12.46
N LEU A 7 1.35 -14.13 -13.00
CA LEU A 7 0.00 -14.03 -12.45
C LEU A 7 -0.71 -15.39 -12.29
N ALA A 8 -0.41 -16.34 -13.18
CA ALA A 8 -0.97 -17.70 -13.13
C ALA A 8 -0.23 -18.64 -12.16
N SER A 9 0.89 -18.20 -11.58
CA SER A 9 1.72 -19.04 -10.70
C SER A 9 1.19 -19.14 -9.27
N SER A 10 1.54 -20.22 -8.57
CA SER A 10 1.28 -20.36 -7.13
C SER A 10 1.97 -19.27 -6.32
N ARG A 11 3.17 -18.86 -6.74
CA ARG A 11 3.96 -17.82 -6.08
C ARG A 11 3.24 -16.48 -6.04
N TYR A 12 2.50 -16.12 -7.09
CA TYR A 12 1.66 -14.92 -7.09
C TYR A 12 0.53 -15.03 -6.06
N GLN A 13 -0.12 -16.20 -5.96
CA GLN A 13 -1.18 -16.44 -4.99
C GLN A 13 -0.66 -16.37 -3.54
N GLU A 14 0.50 -16.97 -3.27
CA GLU A 14 1.17 -16.93 -1.96
C GLU A 14 1.52 -15.49 -1.54
N GLN A 15 1.92 -14.64 -2.49
CA GLN A 15 2.26 -13.24 -2.21
C GLN A 15 1.08 -12.43 -1.65
N GLN A 16 -0.16 -12.77 -2.04
CA GLN A 16 -1.34 -12.04 -1.59
C GLN A 16 -1.55 -12.14 -0.06
N TRP A 17 -1.02 -13.18 0.57
CA TRP A 17 -1.17 -13.45 2.00
C TRP A 17 -0.04 -12.88 2.87
N ARG A 18 0.94 -12.17 2.28
CA ARG A 18 2.14 -11.72 3.01
C ARG A 18 1.87 -10.59 4.00
N ALA A 19 1.04 -9.61 3.64
CA ALA A 19 0.75 -8.47 4.50
C ALA A 19 -0.27 -8.81 5.60
N ASN A 20 0.04 -8.44 6.84
CA ASN A 20 -0.94 -8.46 7.94
C ASN A 20 -1.97 -7.34 7.72
N ARG A 21 -3.26 -7.71 7.77
CA ARG A 21 -4.42 -6.83 7.54
C ARG A 21 -5.32 -6.71 8.78
N THR A 22 -4.93 -7.35 9.88
CA THR A 22 -5.69 -7.31 11.14
C THR A 22 -5.69 -5.88 11.69
N GLY A 23 -6.87 -5.27 11.81
CA GLY A 23 -6.99 -3.88 12.25
C GLY A 23 -6.72 -2.85 11.15
N ALA A 24 -6.74 -3.24 9.87
CA ALA A 24 -6.67 -2.28 8.78
C ALA A 24 -8.03 -1.59 8.55
N HIS A 25 -7.99 -0.32 8.12
CA HIS A 25 -9.18 0.43 7.77
C HIS A 25 -9.91 -0.23 6.57
N PRO A 26 -11.25 -0.38 6.59
CA PRO A 26 -12.01 -1.04 5.53
C PRO A 26 -11.72 -0.46 4.13
N ASP A 27 -11.62 0.86 4.02
CA ASP A 27 -11.34 1.53 2.73
C ASP A 27 -9.96 1.19 2.17
N ILE A 28 -8.95 0.99 3.02
CA ILE A 28 -7.62 0.52 2.58
C ILE A 28 -7.73 -0.89 2.02
N LEU A 29 -8.47 -1.77 2.69
CA LEU A 29 -8.67 -3.16 2.23
C LEU A 29 -9.46 -3.22 0.92
N GLU A 30 -10.49 -2.40 0.77
CA GLU A 30 -11.28 -2.33 -0.45
C GLU A 30 -10.48 -1.72 -1.61
N PHE A 31 -9.71 -0.66 -1.35
CA PHE A 31 -8.78 -0.08 -2.31
C PHE A 31 -7.75 -1.10 -2.79
N GLU A 32 -7.04 -1.74 -1.86
CA GLU A 32 -6.01 -2.74 -2.13
C GLU A 32 -6.56 -3.85 -3.04
N LYS A 33 -7.73 -4.40 -2.68
CA LYS A 33 -8.40 -5.45 -3.44
C LYS A 33 -8.79 -5.01 -4.85
N ARG A 34 -9.34 -3.79 -5.00
CA ARG A 34 -9.68 -3.24 -6.33
C ARG A 34 -8.44 -3.01 -7.16
N PHE A 35 -7.39 -2.49 -6.55
CA PHE A 35 -6.11 -2.21 -7.19
C PHE A 35 -5.46 -3.49 -7.73
N ILE A 36 -5.26 -4.49 -6.88
CA ILE A 36 -4.65 -5.77 -7.29
C ILE A 36 -5.46 -6.41 -8.43
N ARG A 37 -6.80 -6.39 -8.34
CA ARG A 37 -7.67 -6.91 -9.41
C ARG A 37 -7.55 -6.12 -10.71
N ARG A 38 -7.44 -4.79 -10.65
CA ARG A 38 -7.28 -3.94 -11.84
C ARG A 38 -5.93 -4.17 -12.50
N MET A 39 -4.86 -4.24 -11.72
CA MET A 39 -3.51 -4.50 -12.22
C MET A 39 -3.38 -5.89 -12.84
N ALA A 40 -4.00 -6.91 -12.23
CA ALA A 40 -4.06 -8.25 -12.80
C ALA A 40 -4.78 -8.30 -14.15
N LYS A 41 -5.83 -7.49 -14.37
CA LYS A 41 -6.51 -7.37 -15.69
C LYS A 41 -5.62 -6.71 -16.75
N LEU A 42 -4.62 -5.94 -16.33
CA LEU A 42 -3.61 -5.32 -17.19
C LEU A 42 -2.36 -6.20 -17.34
N ASP A 43 -2.43 -7.46 -16.92
CA ASP A 43 -1.33 -8.42 -16.88
C ASP A 43 -0.15 -7.98 -15.98
N VAL A 44 -0.32 -7.01 -15.07
CA VAL A 44 0.74 -6.53 -14.16
C VAL A 44 0.57 -7.13 -12.76
N PRO A 45 1.44 -8.06 -12.32
CA PRO A 45 1.32 -8.66 -11.00
C PRO A 45 1.79 -7.72 -9.90
N MET A 46 0.87 -7.37 -9.00
CA MET A 46 1.11 -6.54 -7.83
C MET A 46 0.68 -7.27 -6.57
N PHE A 47 1.24 -6.90 -5.42
CA PHE A 47 0.78 -7.36 -4.11
C PHE A 47 1.02 -6.27 -3.06
N ALA A 48 0.28 -6.35 -1.95
CA ALA A 48 0.56 -5.52 -0.78
C ALA A 48 1.80 -6.06 -0.06
N SER A 49 2.89 -5.28 -0.02
CA SER A 49 4.07 -5.62 0.77
C SER A 49 3.87 -5.36 2.25
N GLU A 50 3.11 -4.32 2.59
CA GLU A 50 2.83 -3.93 3.97
C GLU A 50 1.51 -3.18 4.06
N VAL A 51 0.70 -3.49 5.07
CA VAL A 51 -0.54 -2.78 5.41
C VAL A 51 -0.42 -2.31 6.85
N ILE A 52 -0.34 -3.26 7.78
CA ILE A 52 -0.09 -3.01 9.20
C ILE A 52 1.41 -3.03 9.52
N ARG A 53 1.88 -2.00 10.23
CA ARG A 53 3.26 -1.90 10.72
C ARG A 53 3.31 -1.72 12.23
N SER A 54 3.97 -2.64 12.93
CA SER A 54 4.14 -2.53 14.39
C SER A 54 5.02 -1.34 14.79
N SER A 55 4.88 -0.89 16.04
CA SER A 55 5.69 0.23 16.54
C SER A 55 7.17 -0.12 16.55
N GLN A 56 7.51 -1.36 16.93
CA GLN A 56 8.89 -1.87 16.85
C GLN A 56 9.45 -1.80 15.43
N ARG A 57 8.71 -2.29 14.44
CA ARG A 57 9.14 -2.27 13.04
C ARG A 57 9.33 -0.84 12.53
N GLN A 58 8.47 0.09 12.95
CA GLN A 58 8.60 1.50 12.58
C GLN A 58 9.87 2.13 13.17
N GLU A 59 10.21 1.85 14.42
CA GLU A 59 11.48 2.31 15.02
C GLU A 59 12.69 1.66 14.35
N ASP A 60 12.61 0.38 13.99
CA ASP A 60 13.69 -0.30 13.24
C ASP A 60 13.91 0.36 11.88
N LEU A 61 12.84 0.65 11.13
CA LEU A 61 12.92 1.35 9.84
C LEU A 61 13.46 2.78 9.99
N TYR A 62 13.08 3.48 11.06
CA TYR A 62 13.63 4.80 11.38
C TYR A 62 15.13 4.74 11.66
N ALA A 63 15.56 3.77 12.50
CA ALA A 63 16.97 3.57 12.84
C ALA A 63 17.83 3.19 11.61
N LEU A 64 17.27 2.42 10.68
CA LEU A 64 17.90 2.04 9.41
C LEU A 64 17.87 3.17 8.36
N GLY A 65 17.19 4.29 8.63
CA GLY A 65 17.02 5.39 7.68
C GLY A 65 16.07 5.09 6.53
N HIS A 66 15.28 4.03 6.62
CA HIS A 66 14.23 3.67 5.65
C HIS A 66 12.90 4.37 5.91
N SER A 67 12.76 5.03 7.06
CA SER A 67 11.63 5.92 7.35
C SER A 67 12.10 7.20 8.04
N LYS A 68 11.39 8.30 7.79
CA LYS A 68 11.55 9.56 8.55
C LYS A 68 10.57 9.67 9.73
N ALA A 69 9.61 8.74 9.82
CA ALA A 69 8.60 8.71 10.86
C ALA A 69 9.02 7.80 12.01
N ARG A 70 8.70 8.19 13.24
CA ARG A 70 8.76 7.33 14.43
C ARG A 70 7.45 6.59 14.65
N ALA A 71 7.42 5.66 15.60
CA ALA A 71 6.17 5.10 16.09
C ALA A 71 5.20 6.22 16.51
N GLY A 72 3.93 6.07 16.19
CA GLY A 72 2.90 7.12 16.32
C GLY A 72 2.81 8.11 15.15
N GLN A 73 3.75 8.10 14.19
CA GLN A 73 3.83 9.11 13.13
C GLN A 73 3.59 8.57 11.71
N SER A 74 3.32 7.27 11.57
CA SER A 74 3.06 6.61 10.29
C SER A 74 1.64 6.03 10.24
N PRO A 75 0.90 6.19 9.13
CA PRO A 75 -0.45 5.65 8.99
C PRO A 75 -0.51 4.12 8.95
N HIS A 76 0.58 3.43 8.58
CA HIS A 76 0.63 1.97 8.65
C HIS A 76 0.42 1.43 10.07
N GLY A 77 0.85 2.21 11.07
CA GLY A 77 0.61 1.90 12.46
C GLY A 77 -0.86 1.88 12.83
N TYR A 78 -1.66 2.69 12.15
CA TYR A 78 -3.09 2.84 12.37
C TYR A 78 -3.93 2.12 11.29
N GLY A 79 -3.32 1.23 10.52
CA GLY A 79 -4.04 0.50 9.45
C GLY A 79 -4.60 1.37 8.34
N CYS A 80 -4.10 2.60 8.20
CA CYS A 80 -4.61 3.61 7.29
C CYS A 80 -3.74 3.78 6.03
N ALA A 81 -2.85 2.82 5.75
CA ALA A 81 -1.98 2.85 4.57
C ALA A 81 -1.69 1.45 4.03
N VAL A 82 -1.25 1.40 2.77
CA VAL A 82 -0.79 0.20 2.09
C VAL A 82 0.35 0.51 1.14
N ASP A 83 1.38 -0.33 1.17
CA ASP A 83 2.47 -0.34 0.20
C ASP A 83 2.20 -1.40 -0.87
N LEU A 84 2.04 -0.97 -2.12
CA LEU A 84 1.73 -1.83 -3.27
C LEU A 84 2.92 -1.90 -4.22
N VAL A 85 3.45 -3.10 -4.45
CA VAL A 85 4.68 -3.28 -5.24
C VAL A 85 4.56 -4.39 -6.28
N HIS A 86 5.45 -4.36 -7.27
CA HIS A 86 5.49 -5.39 -8.29
C HIS A 86 5.89 -6.73 -7.69
N SER A 87 5.16 -7.79 -8.02
CA SER A 87 5.41 -9.14 -7.50
C SER A 87 6.79 -9.71 -7.83
N VAL A 88 7.37 -9.31 -8.96
CA VAL A 88 8.68 -9.81 -9.43
C VAL A 88 9.80 -8.80 -9.18
N HIS A 89 9.50 -7.51 -9.30
CA HIS A 89 10.52 -6.45 -9.33
C HIS A 89 10.54 -5.62 -8.04
N GLY A 90 9.55 -5.81 -7.15
CA GLY A 90 9.40 -4.99 -5.94
C GLY A 90 9.32 -3.50 -6.29
N TRP A 91 10.19 -2.71 -5.67
CA TRP A 91 10.33 -1.27 -5.92
C TRP A 91 11.11 -0.93 -7.19
N ASN A 92 11.77 -1.91 -7.83
CA ASN A 92 12.64 -1.71 -8.98
C ASN A 92 11.84 -1.57 -10.29
N LEU A 93 11.01 -0.53 -10.36
CA LEU A 93 10.32 -0.08 -11.55
C LEU A 93 10.82 1.33 -11.91
N ASP A 94 10.80 1.66 -13.19
CA ASP A 94 11.11 3.02 -13.62
C ASP A 94 9.98 4.01 -13.26
N ARG A 95 10.26 5.30 -13.41
CA ARG A 95 9.30 6.35 -13.03
C ARG A 95 8.02 6.32 -13.88
N LYS A 96 8.12 6.00 -15.17
CA LYS A 96 6.95 5.93 -16.06
C LYS A 96 6.04 4.77 -15.68
N ALA A 97 6.63 3.65 -15.30
CA ALA A 97 5.92 2.51 -14.74
C ALA A 97 5.13 2.92 -13.49
N TRP A 98 5.78 3.61 -12.54
CA TRP A 98 5.11 4.13 -11.35
C TRP A 98 4.02 5.17 -11.65
N GLU A 99 4.21 6.06 -12.62
CA GLU A 99 3.19 7.03 -13.05
C GLU A 99 1.93 6.32 -13.58
N VAL A 100 2.09 5.28 -14.40
CA VAL A 100 0.96 4.46 -14.88
C VAL A 100 0.25 3.77 -13.71
N ILE A 101 1.01 3.18 -12.79
CA ILE A 101 0.47 2.52 -11.60
C ILE A 101 -0.31 3.51 -10.72
N GLY A 102 0.25 4.70 -10.50
CA GLY A 102 -0.36 5.81 -9.76
C GLY A 102 -1.68 6.25 -10.38
N HIS A 103 -1.70 6.48 -11.70
CA HIS A 103 -2.91 6.85 -12.41
C HIS A 103 -4.02 5.80 -12.30
N VAL A 104 -3.69 4.51 -12.39
CA VAL A 104 -4.66 3.43 -12.17
C VAL A 104 -5.23 3.47 -10.75
N GLY A 105 -4.39 3.71 -9.74
CA GLY A 105 -4.85 3.85 -8.36
C GLY A 105 -5.78 5.07 -8.17
N GLN A 106 -5.42 6.23 -8.71
CA GLN A 106 -6.24 7.45 -8.67
C GLN A 106 -7.59 7.26 -9.38
N GLU A 107 -7.62 6.52 -10.51
CA GLU A 107 -8.85 6.16 -11.20
C GLU A 107 -9.76 5.30 -10.32
N ILE A 108 -9.20 4.34 -9.58
CA ILE A 108 -9.96 3.48 -8.65
C ILE A 108 -10.57 4.30 -7.52
N VAL A 109 -9.80 5.22 -6.93
CA VAL A 109 -10.30 6.13 -5.87
C VAL A 109 -11.46 6.96 -6.43
N THR A 110 -11.28 7.55 -7.61
CA THR A 110 -12.32 8.36 -8.27
C THR A 110 -13.58 7.55 -8.56
N GLN A 111 -13.45 6.32 -9.06
CA GLN A 111 -14.58 5.44 -9.38
C GLN A 111 -15.30 4.88 -8.15
N ALA A 112 -14.61 4.77 -7.02
CA ALA A 112 -15.21 4.28 -5.79
C ALA A 112 -16.13 5.32 -5.12
N GLY A 113 -15.99 6.60 -5.45
CA GLY A 113 -16.79 7.68 -4.87
C GLY A 113 -16.65 7.75 -3.35
N LEU A 114 -17.75 8.08 -2.66
CA LEU A 114 -17.84 8.23 -1.19
C LEU A 114 -17.43 6.98 -0.38
N ALA A 115 -17.20 5.82 -1.02
CA ALA A 115 -16.88 4.56 -0.36
C ALA A 115 -15.38 4.37 -0.06
N ILE A 116 -14.51 5.24 -0.58
CA ILE A 116 -13.09 5.27 -0.22
C ILE A 116 -12.81 6.71 0.23
N VAL A 117 -12.58 6.90 1.53
CA VAL A 117 -12.11 8.19 2.07
C VAL A 117 -10.88 8.62 1.28
N SER A 118 -10.80 9.92 0.93
CA SER A 118 -9.76 10.54 0.12
C SER A 118 -8.37 9.91 0.35
N LEU A 119 -7.93 9.03 -0.55
CA LEU A 119 -6.59 8.44 -0.48
C LEU A 119 -5.58 9.37 -1.15
N ALA A 120 -4.45 9.56 -0.49
CA ALA A 120 -3.26 10.20 -1.05
C ALA A 120 -2.29 9.15 -1.57
N TRP A 121 -1.60 9.49 -2.67
CA TRP A 121 -0.54 8.67 -3.25
C TRP A 121 0.82 9.29 -3.00
N GLY A 122 1.78 8.50 -2.51
CA GLY A 122 3.14 8.95 -2.24
C GLY A 122 3.97 9.29 -3.49
N GLY A 123 3.50 8.90 -4.68
CA GLY A 123 4.13 9.31 -5.95
C GLY A 123 3.98 10.80 -6.27
N ASP A 124 2.97 11.47 -5.70
CA ASP A 124 2.73 12.91 -5.90
C ASP A 124 3.50 13.78 -4.90
N TRP A 125 4.15 13.18 -3.90
CA TRP A 125 4.86 13.90 -2.86
C TRP A 125 6.23 14.38 -3.31
N LYS A 126 6.71 15.47 -2.68
CA LYS A 126 8.11 15.92 -2.86
C LYS A 126 9.12 14.87 -2.40
N PHE A 127 8.77 14.14 -1.34
CA PHE A 127 9.47 12.91 -0.96
C PHE A 127 8.81 11.76 -1.72
N TYR A 128 9.43 11.34 -2.81
CA TYR A 128 8.85 10.37 -3.72
C TYR A 128 8.79 8.98 -3.10
N ASP A 129 7.57 8.48 -2.89
CA ASP A 129 7.28 7.16 -2.34
C ASP A 129 6.13 6.48 -3.12
N PRO A 130 6.39 5.98 -4.33
CA PRO A 130 5.34 5.62 -5.28
C PRO A 130 4.61 4.31 -4.94
N ALA A 131 5.14 3.51 -4.02
CA ALA A 131 4.45 2.31 -3.54
C ALA A 131 3.37 2.64 -2.50
N HIS A 132 3.50 3.77 -1.81
CA HIS A 132 2.72 4.13 -0.64
C HIS A 132 1.39 4.79 -1.01
N TRP A 133 0.32 4.31 -0.37
CA TRP A 133 -1.02 4.89 -0.40
C TRP A 133 -1.54 5.04 1.03
N GLU A 134 -2.16 6.17 1.35
CA GLU A 134 -2.74 6.41 2.68
C GLU A 134 -4.07 7.15 2.63
N ILE A 135 -4.88 6.99 3.68
CA ILE A 135 -6.00 7.90 3.94
C ILE A 135 -5.41 9.29 4.19
N ALA A 136 -5.76 10.29 3.38
CA ALA A 136 -5.16 11.63 3.45
C ALA A 136 -5.32 12.27 4.85
N ASP A 137 -6.50 12.10 5.45
CA ASP A 137 -6.82 12.61 6.78
C ASP A 137 -6.76 11.52 7.86
N TRP A 138 -5.85 10.53 7.73
CA TRP A 138 -5.79 9.39 8.64
C TRP A 138 -5.69 9.77 10.13
N ARG A 139 -5.14 10.95 10.44
CA ARG A 139 -5.07 11.48 11.82
C ARG A 139 -6.44 11.69 12.47
N MET A 140 -7.49 11.88 11.68
CA MET A 140 -8.86 12.04 12.16
C MET A 140 -9.52 10.71 12.55
N VAL A 141 -9.02 9.59 12.01
CA VAL A 141 -9.58 8.25 12.27
C VAL A 141 -8.65 7.37 13.09
N LYS A 142 -7.40 7.80 13.34
CA LYS A 142 -6.36 6.99 14.00
C LYS A 142 -6.75 6.46 15.39
N ASP A 143 -7.62 7.19 16.10
CA ASP A 143 -8.00 6.84 17.47
C ASP A 143 -8.90 5.60 17.53
N ASP A 144 -9.55 5.24 16.42
CA ASP A 144 -10.33 4.00 16.28
C ASP A 144 -9.47 2.77 15.94
N TYR A 145 -8.19 2.99 15.58
CA TYR A 145 -7.28 1.95 15.08
C TYR A 145 -5.98 1.92 15.89
N PRO A 146 -5.95 1.31 17.09
CA PRO A 146 -4.79 1.36 17.97
C PRO A 146 -3.55 0.74 17.33
N TRP A 147 -2.39 1.35 17.60
CA TRP A 147 -1.12 0.91 17.02
C TRP A 147 -0.68 -0.43 17.63
N PRO A 148 -0.43 -1.48 16.84
CA PRO A 148 0.03 -2.75 17.36
C PRO A 148 1.49 -2.70 17.83
N GLU A 149 1.76 -3.15 19.06
CA GLU A 149 3.12 -3.18 19.60
C GLU A 149 4.02 -4.20 18.90
N ARG A 150 3.45 -5.32 18.41
CA ARG A 150 4.17 -6.42 17.76
C ARG A 150 3.42 -6.89 16.52
N ALA A 151 4.20 -7.39 15.55
CA ALA A 151 3.69 -7.89 14.26
C ALA A 151 3.00 -9.24 14.41
#